data_AF-A0A6A3IHB1-F1
#
_entry.id   AF-A0A6A3IHB1-F1
#
_cell.length_a   1.000
_cell.length_b   1.000
_cell.length_c   1.000
_cell.angle_alpha   90.00
_cell.angle_beta   90.00
_cell.angle_gamma   90.00
#
_symmetry.space_group_name_H-M   'P 1'
#
loop_
_entity.id
_entity.type
_entity.pdbx_description
1 polymer ?
#
loop_
_entity_poly.entity_id
_entity_poly.type
_entity_poly.pdbx_seq_one_letter_code
_entity_poly.pdbx_strand_id
1 'polypeptide(L)'
;MQNFGFFIAALLRQNPLCTLSRGDHSFSIQENDYCRDLKVLFDCSLDIRMTGICSAVAGSPQLEKLSIGRWINRNYPGVERMRHCYWGWLGFALSNDSIQQLKITGVDLGQRGVALFEAALKHKYPEPVLSTLSSPQYGYIKVRAGTMLNSRGWGDADRTSFALLHDCRCRALFDPFTTKSEVNVVVPGHGICSLKLTDQASGFVPDRVAKSSTLSGSSSRLQSLKLNIATCQSGAALTNLLELIGSNLLSLSIAVLEPNQVVSVDMAALAGACTKLEDLCLERTSVSASVFNEAVCDWGLRKIVLRASSAHDNID
;
A
#
# COMPACT_ATOMS: atom_id res chain seq x y z
N MET A 1 23.30 0.27 -0.55
CA MET A 1 22.39 1.27 0.04
C MET A 1 21.59 0.56 1.12
N GLN A 2 21.79 0.94 2.38
CA GLN A 2 21.21 0.31 3.57
C GLN A 2 19.68 0.36 3.55
N ASN A 3 19.04 -0.60 4.21
CA ASN A 3 17.61 -0.90 4.17
C ASN A 3 16.72 0.34 4.41
N PHE A 4 16.23 0.99 3.34
CA PHE A 4 15.43 2.20 3.44
C PHE A 4 14.14 1.99 4.25
N GLY A 5 13.51 0.83 4.12
CA GLY A 5 12.34 0.48 4.92
C GLY A 5 12.66 0.42 6.42
N PHE A 6 13.85 -0.04 6.81
CA PHE A 6 14.29 -0.05 8.20
C PHE A 6 14.43 1.38 8.75
N PHE A 7 15.02 2.30 7.97
CA PHE A 7 15.10 3.70 8.37
C PHE A 7 13.71 4.29 8.63
N ILE A 8 12.74 4.03 7.73
CA ILE A 8 11.36 4.47 7.91
C ILE A 8 10.71 3.81 9.14
N ALA A 9 10.93 2.52 9.37
CA ALA A 9 10.41 1.84 10.55
C ALA A 9 10.98 2.41 11.85
N ALA A 10 12.28 2.73 11.88
CA ALA A 10 12.92 3.38 13.02
C ALA A 10 12.36 4.79 13.24
N LEU A 11 12.19 5.58 12.18
CA LEU A 11 11.59 6.92 12.24
C LEU A 11 10.17 6.89 12.80
N LEU A 12 9.35 5.95 12.33
CA LEU A 12 7.96 5.85 12.75
C LEU A 12 7.82 5.29 14.16
N ARG A 13 8.59 4.27 14.54
CA ARG A 13 8.43 3.55 15.82
C ARG A 13 9.35 4.04 16.93
N GLN A 14 10.32 4.90 16.65
CA GLN A 14 11.37 5.38 17.57
C GLN A 14 12.25 4.28 18.19
N ASN A 15 11.95 3.00 17.97
CA ASN A 15 12.75 1.86 18.38
C ASN A 15 12.97 0.89 17.19
N PRO A 16 14.22 0.71 16.72
CA PRO A 16 14.53 -0.21 15.62
C PRO A 16 14.21 -1.66 16.00
N LEU A 17 13.55 -2.39 15.09
CA LEU A 17 13.16 -3.80 15.34
C LEU A 17 14.27 -4.81 15.04
N CYS A 18 15.28 -4.43 14.26
CA CYS A 18 16.30 -5.32 13.73
C CYS A 18 17.68 -4.65 13.72
N THR A 19 18.74 -5.45 13.75
CA THR A 19 20.08 -5.01 13.32
C THR A 19 20.53 -5.81 12.11
N LEU A 20 21.28 -5.15 11.22
CA LEU A 20 22.00 -5.88 10.19
C LEU A 20 23.10 -6.69 10.87
N SER A 21 23.26 -7.94 10.45
CA SER A 21 24.27 -8.86 10.95
C SER A 21 25.72 -8.44 10.64
N ARG A 22 25.91 -7.37 9.86
CA ARG A 22 27.20 -6.71 9.58
C ARG A 22 27.06 -5.19 9.63
N GLY A 23 27.51 -4.58 10.72
CA GLY A 23 27.70 -3.13 10.85
C GLY A 23 27.19 -2.59 12.19
N ASP A 24 28.10 -2.04 13.00
CA ASP A 24 27.76 -1.21 14.15
C ASP A 24 27.14 0.10 13.64
N HIS A 25 25.82 0.13 13.57
CA HIS A 25 25.06 1.33 13.26
C HIS A 25 24.08 1.59 14.40
N SER A 26 24.55 2.31 15.42
CA SER A 26 23.69 2.92 16.41
C SER A 26 22.99 4.12 15.76
N PHE A 27 21.67 4.01 15.56
CA PHE A 27 20.83 5.15 15.21
C PHE A 27 20.14 5.62 16.49
N SER A 28 20.50 6.80 16.99
CA SER A 28 19.73 7.50 18.01
C SER A 28 18.75 8.45 17.32
N ILE A 29 17.46 8.15 17.43
CA ILE A 29 16.40 9.09 17.08
C ILE A 29 16.04 9.79 18.39
N GLN A 30 16.06 11.13 18.40
CA GLN A 30 15.59 11.88 19.56
C GLN A 30 14.13 11.49 19.83
N GLU A 31 13.88 10.92 21.00
CA GLU A 31 12.55 10.84 21.59
C GLU A 31 12.04 12.28 21.68
N ASN A 32 10.99 12.65 20.94
CA ASN A 32 9.94 13.55 21.43
C ASN A 32 8.85 13.94 20.43
N ASP A 33 8.87 13.54 19.16
CA ASP A 33 7.70 13.76 18.29
C ASP A 33 7.34 12.52 17.46
N TYR A 34 6.09 12.06 17.59
CA TYR A 34 5.53 11.01 16.75
C TYR A 34 5.35 11.53 15.33
N CYS A 35 5.95 10.87 14.33
CA CYS A 35 5.77 11.21 12.92
C CYS A 35 4.31 10.95 12.49
N ARG A 36 3.55 12.02 12.24
CA ARG A 36 2.16 11.96 11.75
C ARG A 36 2.04 12.20 10.24
N ASP A 37 3.07 12.77 9.63
CA ASP A 37 3.14 13.07 8.21
C ASP A 37 4.44 12.51 7.63
N LEU A 38 4.30 11.53 6.73
CA LEU A 38 5.41 10.90 6.05
C LEU A 38 5.31 11.16 4.56
N LYS A 39 6.32 11.86 4.02
CA LYS A 39 6.50 12.06 2.59
C LYS A 39 7.79 11.40 2.12
N VAL A 40 7.65 10.43 1.21
CA VAL A 40 8.76 9.73 0.58
C VAL A 40 8.69 9.92 -0.93
N LEU A 41 9.76 10.48 -1.49
CA LEU A 41 9.99 10.55 -2.92
C LEU A 41 11.29 9.82 -3.24
N PHE A 42 11.26 8.96 -4.25
CA PHE A 42 12.44 8.20 -4.67
C PHE A 42 12.52 8.10 -6.20
N ASP A 43 13.74 8.12 -6.73
CA ASP A 43 14.08 8.19 -8.15
C ASP A 43 14.50 6.83 -8.77
N CYS A 44 14.80 5.84 -7.92
CA CYS A 44 15.48 4.62 -8.33
C CYS A 44 14.53 3.45 -8.72
N SER A 45 15.10 2.47 -9.41
CA SER A 45 14.48 1.17 -9.78
C SER A 45 14.29 0.17 -8.65
N LEU A 46 14.70 0.50 -7.42
CA LEU A 46 14.61 -0.43 -6.29
C LEU A 46 13.19 -0.47 -5.70
N ASP A 47 12.37 -1.25 -6.39
CA ASP A 47 11.08 -1.84 -6.03
C ASP A 47 10.92 -2.20 -4.53
N ILE A 48 12.00 -2.64 -3.88
CA ILE A 48 12.07 -3.03 -2.45
C ILE A 48 11.77 -1.91 -1.45
N ARG A 49 11.87 -0.64 -1.84
CA ARG A 49 11.59 0.48 -0.92
C ARG A 49 10.11 0.56 -0.59
N MET A 50 9.26 0.29 -1.58
CA MET A 50 7.81 0.37 -1.40
C MET A 50 7.31 -0.66 -0.40
N THR A 51 7.84 -1.89 -0.45
CA THR A 51 7.49 -2.97 0.48
C THR A 51 7.97 -2.66 1.90
N GLY A 52 9.18 -2.12 2.03
CA GLY A 52 9.74 -1.64 3.29
C GLY A 52 8.92 -0.50 3.91
N ILE A 53 8.57 0.52 3.11
CA ILE A 53 7.74 1.66 3.57
C ILE A 53 6.36 1.15 4.00
N CYS A 54 5.66 0.40 3.15
CA CYS A 54 4.31 -0.06 3.45
C CYS A 54 4.26 -0.98 4.68
N SER A 55 5.26 -1.87 4.84
CA SER A 55 5.36 -2.70 6.05
C SER A 55 5.62 -1.90 7.33
N ALA A 56 6.43 -0.83 7.25
CA ALA A 56 6.66 0.08 8.37
C ALA A 56 5.38 0.85 8.75
N VAL A 57 4.70 1.40 7.74
CA VAL A 57 3.45 2.16 7.89
C VAL A 57 2.32 1.33 8.50
N ALA A 58 2.17 0.07 8.08
CA ALA A 58 1.08 -0.80 8.54
C ALA A 58 1.04 -1.04 10.06
N GLY A 59 2.14 -0.78 10.79
CA GLY A 59 2.13 -0.82 12.25
C GLY A 59 2.60 0.49 12.88
N SER A 60 2.13 1.61 12.34
CA SER A 60 2.40 2.96 12.83
C SER A 60 1.05 3.70 13.01
N PRO A 61 0.27 3.40 14.06
CA PRO A 61 -1.10 3.91 14.26
C PRO A 61 -1.21 5.44 14.43
N GLN A 62 -0.08 6.12 14.63
CA GLN A 62 0.04 7.57 14.73
C GLN A 62 0.12 8.27 13.37
N LEU A 63 0.35 7.53 12.28
CA LEU A 63 0.55 8.14 10.96
C LEU A 63 -0.79 8.52 10.35
N GLU A 64 -1.01 9.82 10.15
CA GLU A 64 -2.26 10.38 9.62
C GLU A 64 -2.14 10.75 8.13
N LYS A 65 -0.94 11.12 7.67
CA LYS A 65 -0.68 11.53 6.29
C LYS A 65 0.45 10.71 5.68
N LEU A 66 0.19 10.15 4.50
CA LEU A 66 1.15 9.35 3.76
C LEU A 66 1.24 9.85 2.32
N SER A 67 2.44 10.25 1.92
CA SER A 67 2.78 10.55 0.53
C SER A 67 3.90 9.62 0.08
N ILE A 68 3.61 8.73 -0.88
CA ILE A 68 4.63 7.90 -1.50
C ILE A 68 4.63 8.16 -3.00
N GLY A 69 5.75 8.64 -3.53
CA GLY A 69 5.89 8.88 -4.94
C GLY A 69 7.18 8.34 -5.50
N ARG A 70 7.08 7.71 -6.67
CA ARG A 70 8.24 7.52 -7.52
C ARG A 70 8.38 8.73 -8.43
N TRP A 71 9.57 9.31 -8.46
CA TRP A 71 9.90 10.37 -9.40
C TRP A 71 9.95 9.76 -10.80
N ILE A 72 9.01 10.16 -11.66
CA ILE A 72 8.98 9.75 -13.07
C ILE A 72 9.53 10.93 -13.87
N ASN A 73 10.81 10.87 -14.23
CA ASN A 73 11.36 11.85 -15.15
C ASN A 73 11.02 11.44 -16.58
N ARG A 74 10.14 12.20 -17.25
CA ARG A 74 9.70 11.95 -18.63
C ARG A 74 10.86 11.97 -19.64
N ASN A 75 11.97 12.62 -19.31
CA ASN A 75 13.15 12.73 -20.17
C ASN A 75 14.15 11.60 -19.96
N TYR A 76 13.92 10.71 -18.98
CA TYR A 76 14.81 9.58 -18.69
C TYR A 76 14.03 8.26 -18.75
N PRO A 77 14.04 7.57 -19.91
CA PRO A 77 13.29 6.33 -20.13
C PRO A 77 13.77 5.14 -19.29
N GLY A 78 14.79 5.30 -18.45
CA GLY A 78 15.34 4.25 -17.57
C GLY A 78 14.59 4.05 -16.24
N VAL A 79 13.60 4.90 -15.91
CA VAL A 79 12.82 4.72 -14.67
C VAL A 79 11.63 3.81 -14.94
N GLU A 80 11.76 2.53 -14.57
CA GLU A 80 10.65 1.57 -14.65
C GLU A 80 9.43 2.04 -13.84
N ARG A 81 8.22 1.66 -14.26
CA ARG A 81 7.00 1.99 -13.52
C ARG A 81 6.87 1.08 -12.29
N MET A 82 6.18 1.54 -11.25
CA MET A 82 5.85 0.65 -10.13
C MET A 82 4.81 -0.39 -10.59
N ARG A 83 5.18 -1.67 -10.44
CA ARG A 83 4.36 -2.82 -10.83
C ARG A 83 3.04 -2.91 -10.05
N HIS A 84 2.04 -3.55 -10.64
CA HIS A 84 0.72 -3.73 -10.04
C HIS A 84 0.72 -4.46 -8.67
N CYS A 85 1.78 -5.21 -8.33
CA CYS A 85 1.90 -5.88 -7.04
C CYS A 85 1.99 -4.93 -5.84
N TYR A 86 2.39 -3.66 -6.04
CA TYR A 86 2.46 -2.66 -4.98
C TYR A 86 1.09 -2.24 -4.45
N TRP A 87 0.03 -2.48 -5.20
CA TRP A 87 -1.33 -2.27 -4.70
C TRP A 87 -1.66 -3.17 -3.50
N GLY A 88 -1.15 -4.40 -3.46
CA GLY A 88 -1.29 -5.25 -2.27
C GLY A 88 -0.55 -4.66 -1.06
N TRP A 89 0.66 -4.14 -1.27
CA TRP A 89 1.42 -3.44 -0.22
C TRP A 89 0.71 -2.17 0.29
N LEU A 90 0.11 -1.39 -0.60
CA LEU A 90 -0.70 -0.23 -0.23
C LEU A 90 -1.96 -0.61 0.54
N GLY A 91 -2.67 -1.65 0.11
CA GLY A 91 -3.83 -2.18 0.85
C GLY A 91 -3.42 -2.64 2.26
N PHE A 92 -2.27 -3.30 2.39
CA PHE A 92 -1.73 -3.65 3.70
C PHE A 92 -1.37 -2.44 4.57
N ALA A 93 -0.74 -1.41 3.99
CA ALA A 93 -0.44 -0.17 4.70
C ALA A 93 -1.72 0.52 5.21
N LEU A 94 -2.77 0.55 4.39
CA LEU A 94 -4.08 1.14 4.72
C LEU A 94 -4.94 0.28 5.65
N SER A 95 -4.57 -0.99 5.88
CA SER A 95 -5.19 -1.78 6.96
C SER A 95 -4.89 -1.23 8.36
N ASN A 96 -3.94 -0.28 8.44
CA ASN A 96 -3.79 0.65 9.54
C ASN A 96 -4.77 1.81 9.36
N ASP A 97 -5.91 1.75 10.06
CA ASP A 97 -7.04 2.68 9.93
C ASP A 97 -6.74 4.13 10.39
N SER A 98 -5.48 4.50 10.60
CA SER A 98 -5.06 5.83 11.05
C SER A 98 -4.92 6.85 9.90
N ILE A 99 -4.69 6.39 8.68
CA ILE A 99 -4.36 7.26 7.54
C ILE A 99 -5.60 8.01 7.06
N GLN A 100 -5.54 9.34 7.10
CA GLN A 100 -6.58 10.27 6.67
C GLN A 100 -6.27 10.91 5.32
N GLN A 101 -4.98 11.07 4.99
CA GLN A 101 -4.55 11.65 3.72
C GLN A 101 -3.54 10.75 3.02
N LEU A 102 -3.85 10.37 1.79
CA LEU A 102 -3.00 9.53 0.96
C LEU A 102 -2.65 10.22 -0.36
N LYS A 103 -1.37 10.28 -0.68
CA LYS A 103 -0.88 10.68 -2.01
C LYS A 103 0.01 9.58 -2.56
N ILE A 104 -0.36 9.03 -3.72
CA ILE A 104 0.43 8.02 -4.44
C ILE A 104 0.79 8.54 -5.83
N THR A 105 2.07 8.41 -6.20
CA THR A 105 2.56 8.78 -7.54
C THR A 105 3.34 7.66 -8.19
N GLY A 106 2.99 7.33 -9.44
CA GLY A 106 3.80 6.51 -10.33
C GLY A 106 3.54 5.01 -10.30
N VAL A 107 2.36 4.58 -9.84
CA VAL A 107 1.91 3.18 -9.87
C VAL A 107 0.99 2.95 -11.06
N ASP A 108 1.14 1.81 -11.75
CA ASP A 108 0.19 1.36 -12.76
C ASP A 108 -1.08 0.80 -12.11
N LEU A 109 -2.25 1.23 -12.55
CA LEU A 109 -3.55 0.74 -12.08
C LEU A 109 -4.21 -0.18 -13.11
N GLY A 110 -4.53 -1.39 -12.68
CA GLY A 110 -5.31 -2.36 -13.47
C GLY A 110 -6.07 -3.31 -12.56
N GLN A 111 -6.93 -4.15 -13.14
CA GLN A 111 -7.85 -5.02 -12.41
C GLN A 111 -7.12 -5.97 -11.45
N ARG A 112 -5.96 -6.50 -11.87
CA ARG A 112 -5.11 -7.33 -11.01
C ARG A 112 -4.57 -6.56 -9.80
N GLY A 113 -4.22 -5.28 -9.97
CA GLY A 113 -3.80 -4.42 -8.87
C GLY A 113 -4.92 -4.17 -7.88
N VAL A 114 -6.14 -3.89 -8.36
CA VAL A 114 -7.34 -3.73 -7.54
C VAL A 114 -7.64 -5.01 -6.74
N ALA A 115 -7.59 -6.18 -7.39
CA ALA A 115 -7.82 -7.46 -6.71
C ALA A 115 -6.78 -7.73 -5.60
N LEU A 116 -5.51 -7.38 -5.83
CA LEU A 116 -4.46 -7.49 -4.81
C LEU A 116 -4.69 -6.51 -3.66
N PHE A 117 -5.12 -5.29 -3.95
CA PHE A 117 -5.45 -4.28 -2.95
C PHE A 117 -6.62 -4.72 -2.06
N GLU A 118 -7.71 -5.17 -2.66
CA GLU A 118 -8.89 -5.68 -1.97
C GLU A 118 -8.53 -6.87 -1.06
N ALA A 119 -7.84 -7.86 -1.62
CA ALA A 119 -7.44 -9.04 -0.87
C ALA A 119 -6.46 -8.67 0.27
N ALA A 120 -5.60 -7.66 0.08
CA ALA A 120 -4.69 -7.21 1.11
C ALA A 120 -5.40 -6.49 2.25
N LEU A 121 -6.44 -5.68 1.96
CA LEU A 121 -7.31 -5.10 2.99
C LEU A 121 -8.05 -6.19 3.76
N LYS A 122 -8.62 -7.17 3.04
CA LYS A 122 -9.37 -8.29 3.61
C LYS A 122 -8.54 -9.15 4.55
N HIS A 123 -7.40 -9.59 4.05
CA HIS A 123 -6.53 -10.52 4.76
C HIS A 123 -5.47 -9.81 5.57
N LYS A 124 -5.46 -8.47 5.61
CA LYS A 124 -4.43 -7.66 6.27
C LYS A 124 -3.03 -8.23 5.99
N TYR A 125 -2.74 -8.54 4.73
CA TYR A 125 -1.48 -9.17 4.30
C TYR A 125 -1.12 -8.68 2.89
N PRO A 126 0.13 -8.23 2.64
CA PRO A 126 0.48 -7.46 1.44
C PRO A 126 0.53 -8.26 0.13
N GLU A 127 0.86 -9.55 0.21
CA GLU A 127 0.87 -10.45 -0.95
C GLU A 127 -0.11 -11.59 -0.73
N PRO A 128 -1.43 -11.31 -0.79
CA PRO A 128 -2.44 -12.33 -0.58
C PRO A 128 -2.43 -13.33 -1.74
N VAL A 129 -2.76 -14.58 -1.44
CA VAL A 129 -2.83 -15.65 -2.43
C VAL A 129 -4.22 -15.57 -3.05
N LEU A 130 -4.28 -15.17 -4.32
CA LEU A 130 -5.53 -15.06 -5.07
C LEU A 130 -6.01 -16.41 -5.65
N SER A 131 -5.21 -17.47 -5.51
CA SER A 131 -5.53 -18.80 -6.04
C SER A 131 -6.55 -19.51 -5.16
N THR A 132 -7.59 -20.06 -5.79
CA THR A 132 -8.58 -20.94 -5.14
C THR A 132 -8.08 -22.37 -4.92
N LEU A 133 -6.93 -22.73 -5.53
CA LEU A 133 -6.34 -24.07 -5.44
C LEU A 133 -5.52 -24.29 -4.17
N SER A 134 -5.18 -23.21 -3.46
CA SER A 134 -4.48 -23.24 -2.18
C SER A 134 -5.44 -22.94 -1.05
N SER A 135 -5.17 -23.47 0.15
CA SER A 135 -5.85 -23.08 1.39
C SER A 135 -4.89 -22.29 2.30
N PRO A 136 -4.51 -21.05 1.90
CA PRO A 136 -3.60 -20.23 2.68
C PRO A 136 -4.23 -19.90 4.04
N GLN A 137 -3.44 -20.01 5.10
CA GLN A 137 -3.83 -19.61 6.44
C GLN A 137 -3.15 -18.29 6.78
N TYR A 138 -3.94 -17.27 7.02
CA TYR A 138 -3.46 -16.00 7.53
C TYR A 138 -3.59 -15.95 9.04
N GLY A 139 -2.66 -15.26 9.70
CA GLY A 139 -2.65 -15.21 11.16
C GLY A 139 -1.56 -14.29 11.70
N TYR A 140 -1.15 -14.57 12.92
CA TYR A 140 -0.05 -13.88 13.57
C TYR A 140 0.91 -14.87 14.20
N ILE A 141 2.17 -14.47 14.30
CA ILE A 141 3.19 -15.23 15.03
C ILE A 141 4.01 -14.28 15.90
N LYS A 142 4.32 -14.73 17.11
CA LYS A 142 5.28 -14.03 17.98
C LYS A 142 6.68 -14.51 17.64
N VAL A 143 7.49 -13.63 17.06
CA VAL A 143 8.90 -13.89 16.76
C VAL A 143 9.74 -13.32 17.90
N ARG A 144 10.64 -14.12 18.46
CA ARG A 144 11.45 -13.72 19.63
C ARG A 144 12.66 -12.89 19.19
N ALA A 145 13.12 -12.01 20.08
CA ALA A 145 14.41 -11.35 19.94
C ALA A 145 15.54 -12.39 19.67
N GLY A 146 16.52 -12.03 18.86
CA GLY A 146 17.62 -12.89 18.42
C GLY A 146 17.26 -13.86 17.29
N THR A 147 15.99 -13.96 16.88
CA THR A 147 15.60 -14.83 15.75
C THR A 147 16.18 -14.31 14.45
N MET A 148 16.86 -15.19 13.71
CA MET A 148 17.37 -14.90 12.37
C MET A 148 16.24 -15.04 11.34
N LEU A 149 16.03 -13.98 10.57
CA LEU A 149 15.02 -13.92 9.51
C LEU A 149 15.71 -13.67 8.16
N ASN A 150 15.19 -14.31 7.12
CA ASN A 150 15.67 -14.14 5.75
C ASN A 150 14.68 -13.26 4.98
N SER A 151 15.14 -12.14 4.45
CA SER A 151 14.30 -11.31 3.58
C SER A 151 13.92 -12.06 2.30
N ARG A 152 12.67 -11.90 1.88
CA ARG A 152 12.16 -12.39 0.59
C ARG A 152 12.03 -11.21 -0.36
N GLY A 153 12.56 -11.33 -1.58
CA GLY A 153 12.32 -10.36 -2.65
C GLY A 153 13.25 -9.16 -2.70
N TRP A 154 14.49 -9.27 -2.20
CA TRP A 154 15.52 -8.23 -2.34
C TRP A 154 16.29 -8.28 -3.68
N GLY A 155 15.63 -8.64 -4.79
CA GLY A 155 16.31 -8.88 -6.07
C GLY A 155 17.41 -9.94 -5.97
N ASP A 156 18.41 -9.90 -6.87
CA ASP A 156 19.59 -10.79 -6.88
C ASP A 156 20.46 -10.74 -5.59
N ALA A 157 20.15 -9.84 -4.65
CA ALA A 157 20.66 -9.91 -3.28
C ALA A 157 19.85 -10.95 -2.48
N ASP A 158 19.92 -12.19 -2.95
CA ASP A 158 19.27 -13.34 -2.34
C ASP A 158 19.73 -13.45 -0.87
N ARG A 159 18.76 -13.31 0.05
CA ARG A 159 18.84 -13.64 1.48
C ARG A 159 19.76 -12.74 2.31
N THR A 160 19.41 -11.47 2.43
CA THR A 160 19.94 -10.69 3.57
C THR A 160 19.31 -11.21 4.85
N SER A 161 20.12 -11.83 5.71
CA SER A 161 19.68 -12.30 7.02
C SER A 161 19.89 -11.21 8.08
N PHE A 162 18.88 -10.99 8.91
CA PHE A 162 18.95 -10.06 10.04
C PHE A 162 18.43 -10.71 11.31
N ALA A 163 18.89 -10.20 12.46
CA ALA A 163 18.40 -10.61 13.76
C ALA A 163 17.38 -9.59 14.26
N LEU A 164 16.29 -10.07 14.84
CA LEU A 164 15.38 -9.21 15.60
C LEU A 164 16.05 -8.74 16.90
N LEU A 165 15.94 -7.46 17.20
CA LEU A 165 16.38 -6.89 18.48
C LEU A 165 15.39 -7.14 19.61
N HIS A 166 14.11 -7.20 19.26
CA HIS A 166 13.01 -7.27 20.21
C HIS A 166 11.97 -8.31 19.78
N ASP A 167 11.25 -8.84 20.75
CA ASP A 167 10.07 -9.65 20.49
C ASP A 167 9.07 -8.87 19.62
N CYS A 168 8.58 -9.48 18.55
CA CYS A 168 7.65 -8.85 17.63
C CYS A 168 6.47 -9.77 17.33
N ARG A 169 5.24 -9.23 17.38
CA ARG A 169 4.06 -9.90 16.83
C ARG A 169 3.92 -9.51 15.37
N CYS A 170 4.24 -10.45 14.48
CA CYS A 170 4.20 -10.22 13.04
C CYS A 170 2.93 -10.80 12.43
N ARG A 171 2.41 -10.10 11.42
CA ARG A 171 1.41 -10.69 10.52
C ARG A 171 2.06 -11.85 9.76
N ALA A 172 1.35 -12.95 9.59
CA ALA A 172 1.89 -14.18 9.02
C ALA A 172 0.95 -14.80 7.98
N LEU A 173 1.57 -15.48 7.01
CA LEU A 173 0.95 -16.34 6.03
C LEU A 173 1.64 -17.71 6.07
N PHE A 174 0.85 -18.74 6.35
CA PHE A 174 1.24 -20.13 6.22
C PHE A 174 0.47 -20.77 5.08
N ASP A 175 1.18 -21.36 4.11
CA ASP A 175 0.56 -22.15 3.07
C ASP A 175 1.17 -23.57 3.09
N PRO A 176 0.42 -24.58 3.56
CA PRO A 176 0.95 -25.93 3.72
C PRO A 176 1.37 -26.56 2.39
N PHE A 177 0.84 -26.09 1.25
CA PHE A 177 1.16 -26.63 -0.07
C PHE A 177 2.47 -26.06 -0.64
N THR A 178 2.77 -24.79 -0.37
CA THR A 178 3.94 -24.10 -0.95
C THR A 178 5.10 -23.94 0.02
N THR A 179 4.81 -23.79 1.32
CA THR A 179 5.82 -23.41 2.31
C THR A 179 6.22 -24.54 3.28
N LYS A 180 5.57 -25.72 3.24
CA LYS A 180 5.84 -26.93 4.07
C LYS A 180 6.13 -26.64 5.55
N SER A 181 7.35 -26.25 5.89
CA SER A 181 7.85 -25.95 7.25
C SER A 181 8.27 -24.49 7.45
N GLU A 182 7.90 -23.58 6.56
CA GLU A 182 8.19 -22.16 6.65
C GLU A 182 6.90 -21.34 6.76
N VAL A 183 6.98 -20.21 7.45
CA VAL A 183 5.93 -19.20 7.51
C VAL A 183 6.50 -17.90 6.97
N ASN A 184 5.72 -17.25 6.11
CA ASN A 184 6.04 -15.92 5.63
C ASN A 184 5.51 -14.89 6.63
N VAL A 185 6.40 -14.10 7.21
CA VAL A 185 6.07 -13.07 8.20
C VAL A 185 6.35 -11.69 7.64
N VAL A 186 5.44 -10.74 7.90
CA VAL A 186 5.66 -9.34 7.53
C VAL A 186 6.40 -8.65 8.67
N VAL A 187 7.63 -8.25 8.41
CA VAL A 187 8.48 -7.52 9.34
C VAL A 187 8.47 -6.04 8.96
N PRO A 188 8.08 -5.14 9.88
CA PRO A 188 8.06 -3.71 9.61
C PRO A 188 9.42 -3.20 9.13
N GLY A 189 9.42 -2.48 8.01
CA GLY A 189 10.62 -1.96 7.38
C GLY A 189 11.44 -2.96 6.56
N HIS A 190 11.11 -4.26 6.59
CA HIS A 190 11.84 -5.30 5.87
C HIS A 190 10.97 -6.04 4.85
N GLY A 191 9.65 -5.91 4.93
CA GLY A 191 8.71 -6.61 4.06
C GLY A 191 8.48 -8.05 4.50
N ILE A 192 8.28 -8.96 3.54
CA ILE A 192 8.05 -10.38 3.83
C ILE A 192 9.38 -11.07 4.10
N CYS A 193 9.44 -11.85 5.17
CA CYS A 193 10.58 -12.68 5.55
C CYS A 193 10.13 -14.13 5.76
N SER A 194 10.98 -15.08 5.41
CA SER A 194 10.74 -16.50 5.69
C SER A 194 11.26 -16.85 7.09
N LEU A 195 10.43 -17.55 7.86
CA LEU A 195 10.76 -18.08 9.17
C LEU A 195 10.52 -19.60 9.16
N LYS A 196 11.54 -20.38 9.52
CA LYS A 196 11.39 -21.83 9.68
C LYS A 196 10.62 -22.15 10.96
N LEU A 197 9.57 -22.95 10.83
CA LEU A 197 8.87 -23.59 11.93
C LEU A 197 9.73 -24.76 12.40
N THR A 198 10.55 -24.56 13.43
CA THR A 198 11.10 -25.69 14.20
C THR A 198 9.99 -26.25 15.10
N ASP A 199 10.14 -27.46 15.65
CA ASP A 199 9.14 -28.15 16.51
C ASP A 199 8.70 -27.35 17.77
N GLN A 200 9.25 -26.14 17.99
CA GLN A 200 8.79 -25.17 18.98
C GLN A 200 7.80 -24.12 18.45
N ALA A 201 7.34 -24.21 17.20
CA ALA A 201 6.42 -23.27 16.55
C ALA A 201 4.95 -23.36 17.03
N SER A 202 4.75 -23.51 18.33
CA SER A 202 3.47 -23.33 19.04
C SER A 202 2.90 -21.90 18.97
N GLY A 203 3.43 -21.03 18.09
CA GLY A 203 3.18 -19.60 18.08
C GLY A 203 2.38 -19.05 16.90
N PHE A 204 2.16 -19.82 15.82
CA PHE A 204 1.26 -19.36 14.75
C PHE A 204 -0.19 -19.46 15.22
N VAL A 205 -0.85 -18.31 15.26
CA VAL A 205 -2.26 -18.20 15.62
C VAL A 205 -3.02 -17.81 14.36
N PRO A 206 -3.76 -18.73 13.72
CA PRO A 206 -4.56 -18.41 12.56
C PRO A 206 -5.65 -17.40 12.94
N ASP A 207 -6.04 -16.57 11.98
CA ASP A 207 -7.20 -15.72 12.15
C ASP A 207 -8.44 -16.56 12.44
N ARG A 208 -9.31 -16.05 13.31
CA ARG A 208 -10.64 -16.63 13.44
C ARG A 208 -11.36 -16.45 12.11
N VAL A 209 -11.90 -17.53 11.56
CA VAL A 209 -12.75 -17.47 10.36
C VAL A 209 -13.99 -16.67 10.72
N ALA A 210 -13.97 -15.37 10.43
CA ALA A 210 -15.16 -14.55 10.51
C ALA A 210 -16.13 -15.05 9.43
N LYS A 211 -17.36 -15.38 9.82
CA LYS A 211 -18.43 -15.71 8.87
C LYS A 211 -18.60 -14.50 7.95
N SER A 212 -18.21 -14.68 6.69
CA SER A 212 -18.37 -13.77 5.53
C SER A 212 -19.00 -12.42 5.86
N SER A 213 -18.22 -11.51 6.45
CA SER A 213 -18.57 -10.09 6.42
C SER A 213 -18.11 -9.58 5.06
N THR A 214 -19.07 -9.25 4.20
CA THR A 214 -18.83 -8.44 3.01
C THR A 214 -17.96 -7.24 3.41
N LEU A 215 -16.86 -6.98 2.70
CA LEU A 215 -15.99 -5.80 2.89
C LEU A 215 -16.71 -4.46 2.71
N SER A 216 -17.99 -4.49 2.37
CA SER A 216 -18.89 -3.34 2.39
C SER A 216 -18.89 -2.73 3.79
N GLY A 217 -18.10 -1.67 3.96
CA GLY A 217 -18.00 -0.94 5.23
C GLY A 217 -16.67 -1.08 5.98
N SER A 218 -15.55 -1.43 5.33
CA SER A 218 -14.24 -1.03 5.88
C SER A 218 -14.27 0.49 6.05
N SER A 219 -14.48 0.98 7.28
CA SER A 219 -14.56 2.39 7.62
C SER A 219 -13.17 3.02 7.55
N SER A 220 -12.62 3.07 6.33
CA SER A 220 -11.41 3.81 6.02
C SER A 220 -11.56 5.22 6.57
N ARG A 221 -10.60 5.68 7.38
CA ARG A 221 -10.54 7.08 7.84
C ARG A 221 -10.02 8.02 6.75
N LEU A 222 -9.74 7.49 5.56
CA LEU A 222 -9.25 8.26 4.44
C LEU A 222 -10.28 9.31 4.02
N GLN A 223 -9.88 10.58 4.14
CA GLN A 223 -10.68 11.76 3.77
C GLN A 223 -10.13 12.45 2.53
N SER A 224 -8.83 12.35 2.27
CA SER A 224 -8.20 12.96 1.10
C SER A 224 -7.35 11.95 0.35
N LEU A 225 -7.61 11.80 -0.94
CA LEU A 225 -6.88 10.91 -1.84
C LEU A 225 -6.35 11.67 -3.05
N LYS A 226 -5.03 11.60 -3.28
CA LYS A 226 -4.38 12.07 -4.50
C LYS A 226 -3.67 10.92 -5.21
N LEU A 227 -4.15 10.58 -6.40
CA LEU A 227 -3.59 9.53 -7.24
C LEU A 227 -3.00 10.13 -8.51
N ASN A 228 -1.67 10.12 -8.60
CA ASN A 228 -0.94 10.40 -9.82
C ASN A 228 -0.54 9.05 -10.45
N ILE A 229 -1.45 8.46 -11.22
CA ILE A 229 -1.35 7.10 -11.74
C ILE A 229 -0.43 7.11 -12.98
N ALA A 230 0.53 6.18 -13.06
CA ALA A 230 1.44 6.11 -14.20
C ALA A 230 0.67 5.76 -15.48
N THR A 231 0.05 4.58 -15.51
CA THR A 231 -0.95 4.17 -16.50
C THR A 231 -2.17 3.59 -15.81
N CYS A 232 -3.34 3.72 -16.44
CA CYS A 232 -4.59 3.21 -15.89
C CYS A 232 -5.35 2.39 -16.95
N GLN A 233 -5.51 1.09 -16.70
CA GLN A 233 -6.09 0.13 -17.64
C GLN A 233 -7.50 0.54 -18.11
N SER A 234 -8.33 1.06 -17.20
CA SER A 234 -9.72 1.44 -17.50
C SER A 234 -10.32 2.29 -16.38
N GLY A 235 -11.37 3.05 -16.68
CA GLY A 235 -12.17 3.75 -15.67
C GLY A 235 -12.82 2.82 -14.66
N ALA A 236 -13.16 1.60 -15.07
CA ALA A 236 -13.68 0.57 -14.18
C ALA A 236 -12.65 0.17 -13.11
N ALA A 237 -11.37 0.01 -13.45
CA ALA A 237 -10.33 -0.30 -12.46
C ALA A 237 -10.18 0.81 -11.42
N LEU A 238 -10.29 2.06 -11.85
CA LEU A 238 -10.30 3.22 -10.95
C LEU A 238 -11.53 3.24 -10.05
N THR A 239 -12.72 3.01 -10.62
CA THR A 239 -13.98 2.98 -9.87
C THR A 239 -13.96 1.86 -8.82
N ASN A 240 -13.57 0.65 -9.21
CA ASN A 240 -13.46 -0.50 -8.30
C ASN A 240 -12.48 -0.22 -7.15
N LEU A 241 -11.37 0.50 -7.40
CA LEU A 241 -10.48 0.93 -6.31
C LEU A 241 -11.19 1.90 -5.37
N LEU A 242 -11.92 2.88 -5.90
CA LEU A 242 -12.63 3.88 -5.11
C LEU A 242 -13.79 3.27 -4.33
N GLU A 243 -14.48 2.25 -4.82
CA GLU A 243 -15.50 1.54 -4.05
C GLU A 243 -14.95 0.94 -2.75
N LEU A 244 -13.65 0.59 -2.72
CA LEU A 244 -12.99 0.01 -1.55
C LEU A 244 -12.60 1.04 -0.48
N ILE A 245 -12.33 2.30 -0.87
CA ILE A 245 -11.75 3.33 0.04
C ILE A 245 -12.41 4.70 -0.03
N GLY A 246 -13.42 4.87 -0.88
CA GLY A 246 -14.01 6.15 -1.28
C GLY A 246 -15.13 6.64 -0.37
N SER A 247 -15.71 5.76 0.44
CA SER A 247 -16.93 6.03 1.21
C SER A 247 -16.84 7.21 2.20
N ASN A 248 -15.63 7.56 2.64
CA ASN A 248 -15.36 8.68 3.54
C ASN A 248 -14.53 9.80 2.90
N LEU A 249 -14.24 9.73 1.60
CA LEU A 249 -13.47 10.75 0.91
C LEU A 249 -14.26 12.06 0.81
N LEU A 250 -13.62 13.14 1.23
CA LEU A 250 -14.06 14.52 1.06
C LEU A 250 -13.33 15.18 -0.13
N SER A 251 -12.08 14.79 -0.38
CA SER A 251 -11.26 15.34 -1.47
C SER A 251 -10.60 14.23 -2.29
N LEU A 252 -10.74 14.33 -3.61
CA LEU A 252 -10.18 13.38 -4.58
C LEU A 252 -9.48 14.14 -5.71
N SER A 253 -8.21 13.80 -5.94
CA SER A 253 -7.44 14.28 -7.08
C SER A 253 -6.87 13.10 -7.85
N ILE A 254 -7.18 13.01 -9.15
CA ILE A 254 -6.72 11.94 -10.02
C ILE A 254 -6.03 12.57 -11.23
N ALA A 255 -4.81 12.10 -11.52
CA ALA A 255 -4.06 12.44 -12.71
C ALA A 255 -3.52 11.18 -13.35
N VAL A 256 -3.72 11.01 -14.66
CA VAL A 256 -3.04 9.96 -15.45
C VAL A 256 -1.80 10.57 -16.10
N LEU A 257 -0.62 10.02 -15.77
CA LEU A 257 0.65 10.62 -16.15
C LEU A 257 1.04 10.31 -17.61
N GLU A 258 0.62 9.15 -18.13
CA GLU A 258 0.86 8.72 -19.51
C GLU A 258 0.18 9.65 -20.52
N PRO A 259 0.94 10.41 -21.35
CA PRO A 259 0.38 11.47 -22.18
C PRO A 259 -0.67 11.03 -23.20
N ASN A 260 -0.53 9.81 -23.72
CA ASN A 260 -1.37 9.30 -24.80
C ASN A 260 -2.54 8.44 -24.29
N GLN A 261 -2.68 8.29 -22.98
CA GLN A 261 -3.75 7.51 -22.38
C GLN A 261 -4.83 8.44 -21.85
N VAL A 262 -6.03 8.34 -22.44
CA VAL A 262 -7.23 8.99 -21.91
C VAL A 262 -8.06 7.92 -21.19
N VAL A 263 -8.34 8.14 -19.91
CA VAL A 263 -9.23 7.27 -19.13
C VAL A 263 -10.56 7.96 -18.92
N SER A 264 -11.64 7.28 -19.34
CA SER A 264 -13.00 7.75 -19.11
C SER A 264 -13.45 7.39 -17.69
N VAL A 265 -13.87 8.39 -16.94
CA VAL A 265 -14.46 8.26 -15.60
C VAL A 265 -15.96 8.44 -15.72
N ASP A 266 -16.71 7.48 -15.19
CA ASP A 266 -18.16 7.60 -15.07
C ASP A 266 -18.50 8.36 -13.79
N MET A 267 -19.16 9.51 -13.93
CA MET A 267 -19.54 10.34 -12.79
C MET A 267 -20.59 9.68 -11.90
N ALA A 268 -21.49 8.87 -12.48
CA ALA A 268 -22.49 8.14 -11.71
C ALA A 268 -21.83 7.06 -10.85
N ALA A 269 -20.87 6.34 -11.41
CA ALA A 269 -20.10 5.35 -10.67
C ALA A 269 -19.23 6.02 -9.59
N LEU A 270 -18.63 7.17 -9.90
CA LEU A 270 -17.83 7.94 -8.95
C LEU A 270 -18.66 8.48 -7.78
N ALA A 271 -19.86 9.01 -8.05
CA ALA A 271 -20.79 9.46 -7.01
C ALA A 271 -21.22 8.31 -6.09
N GLY A 272 -21.45 7.12 -6.66
CA GLY A 272 -21.76 5.91 -5.88
C GLY A 272 -20.60 5.43 -5.01
N ALA A 273 -19.36 5.49 -5.51
CA ALA A 273 -18.18 5.09 -4.77
C ALA A 273 -17.74 6.10 -3.69
N CYS A 274 -17.95 7.40 -3.95
CA CYS A 274 -17.47 8.52 -3.14
C CYS A 274 -18.62 9.45 -2.73
N THR A 275 -19.57 8.91 -1.95
CA THR A 275 -20.83 9.60 -1.61
C THR A 275 -20.66 10.89 -0.79
N LYS A 276 -19.55 11.05 -0.08
CA LYS A 276 -19.25 12.24 0.76
C LYS A 276 -18.31 13.25 0.08
N LEU A 277 -17.99 13.06 -1.20
CA LEU A 277 -17.00 13.88 -1.88
C LEU A 277 -17.46 15.33 -2.03
N GLU A 278 -16.63 16.27 -1.59
CA GLU A 278 -16.87 17.72 -1.72
C GLU A 278 -15.95 18.35 -2.77
N ASP A 279 -14.72 17.86 -2.92
CA ASP A 279 -13.73 18.35 -3.86
C ASP A 279 -13.28 17.26 -4.85
N LEU A 280 -13.44 17.53 -6.14
CA LEU A 280 -12.98 16.67 -7.22
C LEU A 280 -12.04 17.41 -8.17
N CYS A 281 -10.85 16.83 -8.38
CA CYS A 281 -9.89 17.28 -9.38
C CYS A 281 -9.52 16.12 -10.30
N LEU A 282 -9.79 16.29 -11.59
CA LEU A 282 -9.55 15.31 -12.63
C LEU A 282 -8.61 15.92 -13.68
N GLU A 283 -7.47 15.29 -13.89
CA GLU A 283 -6.44 15.73 -14.81
C GLU A 283 -6.15 14.61 -15.83
N ARG A 284 -6.25 14.95 -17.12
CA ARG A 284 -6.06 14.01 -18.25
C ARG A 284 -6.98 12.78 -18.21
N THR A 285 -8.22 12.99 -17.75
CA THR A 285 -9.30 12.00 -17.81
C THR A 285 -10.45 12.56 -18.61
N SER A 286 -11.14 11.72 -19.40
CA SER A 286 -12.44 12.08 -19.97
C SER A 286 -13.54 11.78 -18.96
N VAL A 287 -14.63 12.53 -19.05
CA VAL A 287 -15.79 12.35 -18.17
C VAL A 287 -16.95 11.84 -19.02
N SER A 288 -17.62 10.80 -18.54
CA SER A 288 -18.83 10.24 -19.13
C SER A 288 -19.96 10.21 -18.11
N ALA A 289 -21.19 10.37 -18.59
CA ALA A 289 -22.39 10.17 -17.80
C ALA A 289 -23.23 9.11 -18.53
N SER A 290 -23.08 7.85 -18.12
CA SER A 290 -23.67 6.72 -18.84
C SER A 290 -25.17 6.59 -18.63
N VAL A 291 -25.69 7.06 -17.48
CA VAL A 291 -27.11 6.98 -17.09
C VAL A 291 -27.46 8.17 -16.17
N PHE A 292 -28.68 8.70 -16.29
CA PHE A 292 -29.22 9.60 -15.26
C PHE A 292 -29.27 8.84 -13.91
N ASN A 293 -28.58 9.35 -12.90
CA ASN A 293 -28.45 8.68 -11.61
C ASN A 293 -28.72 9.68 -10.49
N GLU A 294 -29.68 9.35 -9.62
CA GLU A 294 -30.04 10.16 -8.44
C GLU A 294 -28.82 10.45 -7.55
N ALA A 295 -27.86 9.51 -7.46
CA ALA A 295 -26.62 9.71 -6.70
C ALA A 295 -25.80 10.90 -7.20
N VAL A 296 -25.85 11.24 -8.49
CA VAL A 296 -25.17 12.42 -9.04
C VAL A 296 -25.94 13.70 -8.68
N CYS A 297 -27.28 13.64 -8.67
CA CYS A 297 -28.13 14.76 -8.29
C CYS A 297 -28.00 15.12 -6.80
N ASP A 298 -27.86 14.09 -5.96
CA ASP A 298 -27.69 14.24 -4.51
C ASP A 298 -26.21 14.37 -4.08
N TRP A 299 -25.29 14.39 -5.05
CA TRP A 299 -23.87 14.45 -4.77
C TRP A 299 -23.51 15.81 -4.17
N GLY A 300 -23.07 15.84 -2.91
CA GLY A 300 -22.69 17.05 -2.16
C GLY A 300 -21.42 17.77 -2.65
N LEU A 301 -21.09 17.64 -3.94
CA LEU A 301 -19.88 18.13 -4.56
C LEU A 301 -19.89 19.65 -4.65
N ARG A 302 -18.91 20.30 -4.02
CA ARG A 302 -18.77 21.77 -3.95
C ARG A 302 -17.85 22.31 -5.02
N LYS A 303 -16.86 21.52 -5.44
CA LYS A 303 -15.82 21.94 -6.37
C LYS A 303 -15.47 20.84 -7.36
N ILE A 304 -15.48 21.19 -8.64
CA ILE A 304 -15.00 20.35 -9.72
C ILE A 304 -13.93 21.10 -10.50
N VAL A 305 -12.77 20.48 -10.66
CA VAL A 305 -11.69 20.98 -11.50
C VAL A 305 -11.38 19.93 -12.55
N LEU A 306 -11.62 20.27 -13.82
CA LEU A 306 -11.26 19.44 -14.96
C LEU A 306 -10.07 20.09 -15.67
N ARG A 307 -8.94 19.39 -15.76
CA ARG A 307 -7.74 19.86 -16.44
C ARG A 307 -7.50 19.02 -17.68
N ALA A 308 -7.64 19.66 -18.83
CA ALA A 308 -7.10 19.15 -20.08
C ALA A 308 -5.57 19.17 -20.03
N SER A 309 -4.91 18.28 -20.76
CA SER A 309 -3.47 18.35 -20.93
C SER A 309 -3.09 19.61 -21.69
N SER A 310 -2.56 20.63 -21.00
CA SER A 310 -1.69 21.62 -21.64
C SER A 310 -0.40 20.90 -22.04
N ALA A 311 0.04 21.09 -23.28
CA ALA A 311 1.27 20.47 -23.79
C ALA A 311 2.55 20.98 -23.09
N HIS A 312 2.45 21.93 -22.17
CA HIS A 312 3.55 22.52 -21.42
C HIS A 312 3.07 22.85 -20.01
N ASP A 313 3.31 21.98 -19.05
CA ASP A 313 3.43 22.41 -17.66
C ASP A 313 4.58 21.60 -17.03
N ASN A 314 5.67 22.32 -16.77
CA ASN A 314 6.75 21.89 -15.88
C ASN A 314 6.16 21.75 -14.48
N ILE A 315 6.43 20.62 -13.81
CA ILE A 315 5.92 20.32 -12.47
C ILE A 315 7.11 20.24 -11.51
N ASP A 316 7.12 21.15 -10.53
CA ASP A 316 7.90 21.10 -9.28
C ASP A 316 7.32 20.08 -8.27
#